data_AF-A0A315ZVS6-F1
#
_entry.id   AF-A0A315ZVS6-F1
#
_cell.length_a   1.000
_cell.length_b   1.000
_cell.length_c   1.000
_cell.angle_alpha   90.00
_cell.angle_beta   90.00
_cell.angle_gamma   90.00
#
_symmetry.space_group_name_H-M   'P 1'
#
loop_
_entity.id
_entity.type
_entity.pdbx_description
1 polymer ?
#
loop_
_entity_poly.entity_id
_entity_poly.type
_entity_poly.pdbx_seq_one_letter_code
_entity_poly.pdbx_strand_id
1 'polypeptide(L)'
;MTEQLPGQMDIFDMIEDPEVQEKNKFDILIHIPVGSNNAVKRKHLCTVTGLIDRTMRDFLHDARKLIPIINLQNGKGYFIPDMNLEEDKRMLARWVRQEESRIKESQLIVDVAKRTLINCGEDWRCMDGRSQVD
;
A
#
# COMPACT_ATOMS: atom_id res chain seq x y z
N MET A 1 -34.48 -34.99 26.97
CA MET A 1 -33.36 -35.54 26.18
C MET A 1 -33.67 -35.20 24.74
N THR A 2 -33.12 -34.12 24.22
CA THR A 2 -33.27 -33.79 22.79
C THR A 2 -32.27 -34.64 22.03
N GLU A 3 -32.76 -35.66 21.35
CA GLU A 3 -31.98 -36.51 20.46
C GLU A 3 -31.48 -35.68 19.28
N GLN A 4 -30.17 -35.60 19.14
CA GLN A 4 -29.49 -34.98 18.00
C GLN A 4 -29.52 -36.00 16.86
N LEU A 5 -30.22 -35.68 15.77
CA LEU A 5 -30.34 -36.58 14.61
C LEU A 5 -28.99 -36.66 13.88
N PRO A 6 -28.52 -37.87 13.50
CA PRO A 6 -27.25 -38.05 12.79
C PRO A 6 -27.31 -37.36 11.42
N GLY A 7 -26.45 -36.37 11.20
CA GLY A 7 -26.33 -35.62 9.94
C GLY A 7 -26.74 -34.14 10.01
N GLN A 8 -27.15 -33.64 11.17
CA GLN A 8 -27.38 -32.21 11.36
C GLN A 8 -26.09 -31.53 11.81
N MET A 9 -25.38 -30.86 10.88
CA MET A 9 -24.21 -30.03 11.23
C MET A 9 -24.68 -28.84 12.06
N ASP A 10 -23.99 -28.59 13.17
CA ASP A 10 -24.27 -27.45 14.02
C ASP A 10 -23.89 -26.16 13.28
N ILE A 11 -24.61 -25.05 13.47
CA ILE A 11 -24.25 -23.76 12.84
C ILE A 11 -22.84 -23.33 13.26
N PHE A 12 -22.36 -23.84 14.40
CA PHE A 12 -21.01 -23.66 14.92
C PHE A 12 -19.94 -24.58 14.29
N ASP A 13 -20.31 -25.64 13.55
CA ASP A 13 -19.37 -26.40 12.70
C ASP A 13 -19.12 -25.70 11.36
N MET A 14 -19.90 -24.64 11.07
CA MET A 14 -19.62 -23.65 10.02
C MET A 14 -18.73 -22.52 10.56
N ILE A 15 -17.99 -22.77 11.65
CA ILE A 15 -16.79 -21.97 11.94
C ILE A 15 -15.76 -22.40 10.90
N GLU A 16 -15.78 -21.69 9.78
CA GLU A 16 -14.79 -21.78 8.71
C GLU A 16 -13.39 -21.77 9.34
N ASP A 17 -12.64 -22.82 9.05
CA ASP A 17 -11.24 -22.98 9.41
C ASP A 17 -10.47 -21.66 9.17
N PRO A 18 -9.83 -21.06 10.20
CA PRO A 18 -9.09 -19.81 10.04
C PRO A 18 -7.95 -19.92 9.02
N GLU A 19 -7.48 -21.12 8.66
CA GLU A 19 -6.50 -21.32 7.59
C GLU A 19 -7.08 -21.06 6.18
N VAL A 20 -8.41 -21.10 6.00
CA VAL A 20 -9.05 -20.77 4.71
C VAL A 20 -8.95 -19.26 4.41
N GLN A 21 -8.67 -18.42 5.41
CA GLN A 21 -8.50 -16.97 5.22
C GLN A 21 -7.21 -16.59 4.47
N GLU A 22 -6.22 -17.49 4.33
CA GLU A 22 -5.00 -17.19 3.55
C GLU A 22 -5.22 -17.16 2.03
N LYS A 23 -6.26 -17.86 1.52
CA LYS A 23 -6.48 -18.00 0.07
C LYS A 23 -7.11 -16.80 -0.63
N ASN A 24 -7.50 -15.74 0.07
CA ASN A 24 -8.12 -14.55 -0.51
C ASN A 24 -7.47 -13.23 -0.06
N LYS A 25 -6.13 -13.16 -0.03
CA LYS A 25 -5.48 -11.85 0.03
C LYS A 25 -5.79 -11.11 -1.27
N PHE A 26 -6.63 -10.08 -1.19
CA PHE A 26 -6.97 -9.23 -2.33
C PHE A 26 -5.70 -8.72 -3.01
N ASP A 27 -5.49 -9.10 -4.27
CA ASP A 27 -4.35 -8.65 -5.06
C ASP A 27 -4.77 -7.51 -5.98
N ILE A 28 -4.41 -6.28 -5.60
CA ILE A 28 -4.70 -5.10 -6.40
C ILE A 28 -3.97 -5.10 -7.75
N LEU A 29 -2.87 -5.85 -7.90
CA LEU A 29 -2.05 -5.83 -9.12
C LEU A 29 -2.82 -6.27 -10.36
N ILE A 30 -3.77 -7.19 -10.21
CA ILE A 30 -4.63 -7.66 -11.31
C ILE A 30 -5.50 -6.53 -11.90
N HIS A 31 -5.72 -5.46 -11.14
CA HIS A 31 -6.52 -4.30 -11.55
C HIS A 31 -5.66 -3.13 -12.04
N ILE A 32 -4.32 -3.21 -11.97
CA ILE A 32 -3.41 -2.17 -12.44
C ILE A 32 -2.85 -2.57 -13.81
N PRO A 33 -3.22 -1.85 -14.88
CA PRO A 33 -2.77 -2.21 -16.21
C PRO A 33 -1.32 -1.81 -16.47
N VAL A 34 -0.69 -2.54 -17.39
CA VAL A 34 0.63 -2.22 -17.95
C VAL A 34 0.49 -1.16 -19.05
N GLY A 35 1.40 -0.20 -19.07
CA GLY A 35 1.45 0.87 -20.06
C GLY A 35 0.77 2.16 -19.60
N SER A 36 1.43 3.30 -19.79
CA SER A 36 0.91 4.63 -19.41
C SER A 36 -0.41 5.03 -20.09
N ASN A 37 -0.67 4.51 -21.29
CA ASN A 37 -1.91 4.73 -22.03
C ASN A 37 -3.13 4.06 -21.39
N ASN A 38 -2.91 3.03 -20.57
CA ASN A 38 -3.97 2.28 -19.92
C ASN A 38 -4.23 2.76 -18.48
N ALA A 39 -3.61 3.86 -18.05
CA ALA A 39 -3.65 4.30 -16.65
C ALA A 39 -5.07 4.36 -16.06
N VAL A 40 -5.21 3.84 -14.84
CA VAL A 40 -6.51 3.67 -14.17
C VAL A 40 -6.66 4.62 -12.99
N LYS A 41 -7.82 5.29 -12.91
CA LYS A 41 -8.13 6.20 -11.80
C LYS A 41 -8.47 5.42 -10.54
N ARG A 42 -8.05 5.94 -9.37
CA ARG A 42 -8.39 5.33 -8.06
C ARG A 42 -9.90 5.16 -7.86
N LYS A 43 -10.69 6.17 -8.26
CA LYS A 43 -12.16 6.08 -8.19
C LYS A 43 -12.70 4.88 -8.97
N HIS A 44 -12.13 4.60 -10.14
CA HIS A 44 -12.52 3.43 -10.93
C HIS A 44 -12.15 2.13 -10.20
N LEU A 45 -10.95 2.05 -9.63
CA LEU A 45 -10.53 0.91 -8.81
C LEU A 45 -11.50 0.67 -7.65
N CYS A 46 -11.89 1.71 -6.90
CA CYS A 46 -12.87 1.58 -5.82
C CYS A 46 -14.22 1.07 -6.34
N THR A 47 -14.68 1.56 -7.50
CA THR A 47 -15.95 1.14 -8.11
C THR A 47 -15.93 -0.33 -8.53
N VAL A 48 -14.88 -0.80 -9.20
CA VAL A 48 -14.83 -2.19 -9.71
C VAL A 48 -14.54 -3.21 -8.62
N THR A 49 -13.92 -2.80 -7.52
CA THR A 49 -13.56 -3.69 -6.39
C THR A 49 -14.57 -3.64 -5.24
N GLY A 50 -15.42 -2.60 -5.17
CA GLY A 50 -16.29 -2.34 -4.03
C GLY A 50 -15.57 -1.83 -2.78
N LEU A 51 -14.25 -1.63 -2.85
CA LEU A 51 -13.43 -1.20 -1.71
C LEU A 51 -13.53 0.32 -1.50
N ILE A 52 -13.53 0.74 -0.24
CA ILE A 52 -13.49 2.15 0.13
C ILE A 52 -12.11 2.77 -0.18
N ASP A 53 -12.07 4.08 -0.40
CA ASP A 53 -10.86 4.79 -0.83
C ASP A 53 -9.69 4.64 0.16
N ARG A 54 -9.96 4.57 1.47
CA ARG A 54 -8.93 4.35 2.49
C ARG A 54 -8.22 3.01 2.26
N THR A 55 -8.98 1.92 2.24
CA THR A 55 -8.47 0.57 2.00
C THR A 55 -7.76 0.45 0.64
N MET A 56 -8.28 1.10 -0.39
CA MET A 56 -7.64 1.15 -1.71
C MET A 56 -6.26 1.82 -1.68
N ARG A 57 -6.07 2.87 -0.86
CA ARG A 57 -4.75 3.51 -0.70
C ARG A 57 -3.76 2.58 -0.02
N ASP A 58 -4.20 1.81 0.98
CA ASP A 58 -3.35 0.88 1.71
C ASP A 58 -2.88 -0.25 0.77
N PHE A 59 -3.79 -0.82 -0.04
CA PHE A 59 -3.43 -1.81 -1.05
C PHE A 59 -2.47 -1.27 -2.11
N LEU A 60 -2.71 -0.07 -2.65
CA LEU A 60 -1.80 0.57 -3.60
C LEU A 60 -0.42 0.84 -2.98
N HIS A 61 -0.37 1.23 -1.71
CA HIS A 61 0.87 1.45 -0.98
C HIS A 61 1.69 0.17 -0.85
N ASP A 62 1.06 -0.93 -0.47
CA ASP A 62 1.75 -2.21 -0.31
C ASP A 62 2.18 -2.81 -1.64
N ALA A 63 1.35 -2.72 -2.67
CA ALA A 63 1.68 -3.19 -4.01
C ALA A 63 2.88 -2.46 -4.64
N ARG A 64 3.06 -1.17 -4.34
CA ARG A 64 4.22 -0.37 -4.79
C ARG A 64 5.56 -0.86 -4.25
N LYS A 65 5.56 -1.60 -3.15
CA LYS A 65 6.78 -2.22 -2.59
C LYS A 65 7.22 -3.42 -3.41
N LEU A 66 6.33 -3.99 -4.22
CA LEU A 66 6.58 -5.19 -5.03
C LEU A 66 6.95 -4.84 -6.48
N ILE A 67 6.24 -3.88 -7.08
CA ILE A 67 6.44 -3.47 -8.47
C ILE A 67 6.19 -1.96 -8.65
N PRO A 68 6.87 -1.28 -9.59
CA PRO A 68 6.63 0.14 -9.84
C PRO A 68 5.19 0.41 -10.31
N ILE A 69 4.37 0.99 -9.43
CA ILE A 69 3.03 1.50 -9.76
C ILE A 69 3.06 3.02 -9.67
N ILE A 70 3.24 3.67 -10.81
CA ILE A 70 3.45 5.12 -10.86
C ILE A 70 2.14 5.86 -11.11
N ASN A 71 2.04 7.05 -10.51
CA ASN A 71 1.00 8.02 -10.79
C ASN A 71 1.68 9.39 -10.87
N LEU A 72 1.62 10.01 -12.05
CA LEU A 72 2.35 11.24 -12.36
C LEU A 72 1.60 12.52 -11.94
N GLN A 73 0.52 12.41 -11.16
CA GLN A 73 -0.31 13.53 -10.70
C GLN A 73 -0.92 14.39 -11.82
N ASN A 74 -0.94 13.87 -13.06
CA ASN A 74 -1.53 14.51 -14.24
C ASN A 74 -3.01 14.13 -14.44
N GLY A 75 -3.63 13.50 -13.45
CA GLY A 75 -5.03 13.05 -13.50
C GLY A 75 -5.29 11.77 -14.32
N LYS A 76 -4.28 11.18 -14.99
CA LYS A 76 -4.46 9.95 -15.79
C LYS A 76 -4.67 8.71 -14.91
N GLY A 77 -4.00 8.63 -13.77
CA GLY A 77 -4.18 7.53 -12.81
C GLY A 77 -2.90 6.73 -12.57
N TYR A 78 -3.08 5.47 -12.20
CA TYR A 78 -2.06 4.50 -11.82
C TYR A 78 -1.80 3.53 -12.96
N PHE A 79 -0.54 3.13 -13.16
CA PHE A 79 -0.18 2.10 -14.12
C PHE A 79 1.17 1.47 -13.74
N ILE A 80 1.42 0.29 -14.28
CA ILE A 80 2.75 -0.33 -14.29
C ILE A 80 3.45 0.07 -15.60
N PRO A 81 4.63 0.69 -15.57
CA PRO A 81 5.34 1.08 -16.80
C PRO A 81 5.64 -0.14 -17.70
N ASP A 82 5.35 -0.03 -18.99
CA ASP A 82 5.80 -1.03 -19.97
C ASP A 82 7.27 -0.80 -20.32
N MET A 83 8.15 -1.70 -19.89
CA MET A 83 9.59 -1.60 -20.13
C MET A 83 10.00 -1.90 -21.58
N ASN A 84 9.07 -2.24 -22.47
CA ASN A 84 9.31 -2.30 -23.91
C ASN A 84 9.05 -0.94 -24.60
N LEU A 85 8.36 -0.01 -23.94
CA LEU A 85 8.03 1.30 -24.49
C LEU A 85 8.98 2.38 -23.95
N GLU A 86 9.66 3.07 -24.86
CA GLU A 86 10.64 4.08 -24.48
C GLU A 86 10.02 5.28 -23.73
N GLU A 87 8.76 5.60 -24.02
CA GLU A 87 8.02 6.63 -23.29
C GLU A 87 7.83 6.26 -21.81
N ASP A 88 7.38 5.03 -21.53
CA ASP A 88 7.14 4.54 -20.17
C ASP A 88 8.44 4.44 -19.37
N LYS A 89 9.55 4.01 -19.99
CA LYS A 89 10.88 4.05 -19.36
C LYS A 89 11.26 5.47 -18.94
N ARG A 90 11.06 6.47 -19.82
CA ARG A 90 11.33 7.88 -19.49
C ARG A 90 10.43 8.37 -18.36
N MET A 91 9.15 7.98 -18.34
CA MET A 91 8.23 8.32 -17.27
C MET A 91 8.67 7.73 -15.93
N LEU A 92 9.08 6.46 -15.90
CA LEU A 92 9.60 5.82 -14.70
C LEU A 92 10.89 6.51 -14.22
N ALA A 93 11.84 6.78 -15.12
CA ALA A 93 13.07 7.48 -14.77
C ALA A 93 12.81 8.91 -14.24
N ARG A 94 11.82 9.62 -14.79
CA ARG A 94 11.40 10.92 -14.27
C ARG A 94 10.79 10.79 -12.87
N TRP A 95 9.93 9.80 -12.67
CA TRP A 95 9.30 9.52 -11.39
C TRP A 95 10.34 9.21 -10.31
N VAL A 96 11.33 8.35 -10.59
CA VAL A 96 12.43 8.05 -9.66
C VAL A 96 13.16 9.31 -9.22
N ARG A 97 13.59 10.17 -10.16
CA ARG A 97 14.25 11.44 -9.83
C ARG A 97 13.39 12.34 -8.94
N GLN A 98 12.08 12.34 -9.17
CA GLN A 98 11.14 13.12 -8.36
C GLN A 98 11.06 12.57 -6.93
N GLU A 99 10.93 11.26 -6.75
CA GLU A 99 10.89 10.63 -5.43
C GLU A 99 12.22 10.78 -4.68
N GLU A 100 13.37 10.63 -5.35
CA GLU A 100 14.69 10.89 -4.75
C GLU A 100 14.80 12.32 -4.21
N SER A 101 14.29 13.30 -4.96
CA SER A 101 14.26 14.68 -4.51
C SER A 101 13.36 14.86 -3.28
N ARG A 102 12.17 14.23 -3.26
CA ARG A 102 11.25 14.26 -2.12
C ARG A 102 11.85 13.60 -0.87
N ILE A 103 12.56 12.49 -1.04
CA ILE A 103 13.26 11.80 0.04
C ILE A 103 14.34 12.71 0.64
N LYS A 104 15.16 13.35 -0.20
CA LYS A 104 16.19 14.30 0.25
C LYS A 104 15.59 15.48 1.02
N GLU A 105 14.54 16.09 0.48
CA GLU A 105 13.84 17.20 1.13
C GLU A 105 13.24 16.78 2.48
N SER A 106 12.57 15.63 2.53
CA SER A 106 12.01 15.07 3.77
C SER A 106 13.10 14.82 4.81
N GLN A 107 14.26 14.31 4.39
CA GLN A 107 15.40 14.08 5.28
C GLN A 107 15.89 15.40 5.89
N LEU A 108 16.04 16.45 5.07
CA LEU A 108 16.44 17.78 5.55
C LEU A 108 15.45 18.32 6.59
N ILE A 109 14.15 18.17 6.36
CA ILE A 109 13.09 18.59 7.29
C ILE A 109 13.20 17.82 8.61
N VAL A 110 13.38 16.49 8.54
CA VAL A 110 13.56 15.65 9.73
C VAL A 110 14.81 16.03 10.52
N ASP A 111 15.91 16.33 9.84
CA ASP A 111 17.16 16.72 10.49
C ASP A 111 17.05 18.08 11.21
N VAL A 112 16.28 19.02 10.66
CA VAL A 112 15.93 20.26 11.36
C VAL A 112 15.09 19.97 12.60
N ALA A 113 14.07 19.12 12.51
CA ALA A 113 13.25 18.76 13.66
C ALA A 113 14.06 18.09 14.78
N LYS A 114 14.95 17.15 14.42
CA LYS A 114 15.89 16.51 15.36
C LYS A 114 16.78 17.55 16.03
N ARG A 115 17.34 18.50 15.27
CA ARG A 115 18.19 19.56 15.81
C ARG A 115 17.43 20.45 16.80
N THR A 116 16.18 20.78 16.50
CA THR A 116 15.32 21.54 17.42
C THR A 116 15.15 20.82 18.74
N LEU A 117 14.85 19.52 18.73
CA LEU A 117 14.73 18.70 19.94
C LEU A 117 16.03 18.71 20.77
N ILE A 118 17.17 18.46 20.12
CA ILE A 118 18.49 18.48 20.78
C ILE A 118 18.76 19.84 21.43
N ASN A 119 18.51 20.93 20.70
CA ASN A 119 18.73 22.29 21.21
C ASN A 119 17.82 22.62 22.40
N CYS A 120 16.65 21.98 22.50
CA CYS A 120 15.73 22.10 23.63
C CYS A 120 16.03 21.11 24.77
N GLY A 121 17.05 20.25 24.63
CA GLY A 121 17.40 19.24 25.64
C GLY A 121 16.46 18.03 25.66
N GLU A 122 15.66 17.84 24.61
CA GLU A 122 14.67 16.77 24.51
C GLU A 122 15.21 15.57 23.72
N ASP A 123 15.05 14.35 24.24
CA ASP A 123 15.38 13.11 23.53
C ASP A 123 14.11 12.36 23.09
N TRP A 124 13.76 12.51 21.82
CA TRP A 124 12.60 11.85 21.21
C TRP A 124 12.71 10.32 21.16
N ARG A 125 13.89 9.75 21.39
CA ARG A 125 14.06 8.28 21.47
C ARG A 125 13.47 7.70 22.76
N CYS A 126 13.35 8.53 23.81
CA CYS A 126 12.93 8.11 25.14
C CYS A 126 11.48 8.48 25.46
N MET A 127 10.83 9.32 24.64
CA MET A 127 9.49 9.86 24.90
C MET A 127 8.34 8.84 24.82
N ASP A 128 8.51 7.76 24.05
CA ASP A 128 7.43 6.83 23.72
C ASP A 128 7.49 5.49 24.49
N GLY A 129 8.42 5.34 25.45
CA GLY A 129 8.64 4.06 26.13
C GLY A 129 9.17 2.94 25.22
N ARG A 130 9.54 3.24 23.97
CA ARG A 130 10.28 2.34 23.07
C ARG A 130 11.76 2.38 23.44
N SER A 131 12.09 1.79 24.58
CA SER A 131 13.49 1.48 24.92
C SER A 131 14.11 0.73 23.75
N GLN A 132 15.25 1.21 23.26
CA GLN A 132 16.00 0.50 22.24
C GLN A 132 16.37 -0.88 22.79
N VAL A 133 16.01 -1.92 22.04
CA VAL A 133 16.64 -3.23 22.21
C VAL A 133 17.98 -3.10 21.50
N ASP A 134 19.05 -3.22 22.27
CA ASP A 134 20.45 -3.10 21.85
C ASP A 134 20.82 -4.05 20.70
#